data_AF-A0A2V6DDB2-F1
#
_entry.id   AF-A0A2V6DDB2-F1
#
_cell.length_a   1.000
_cell.length_b   1.000
_cell.length_c   1.000
_cell.angle_alpha   90.00
_cell.angle_beta   90.00
_cell.angle_gamma   90.00
#
_symmetry.space_group_name_H-M   'P 1'
#
loop_
_entity.id
_entity.type
_entity.pdbx_description
1 polymer ?
#
loop_
_entity_poly.entity_id
_entity_poly.type
_entity_poly.pdbx_seq_one_letter_code
_entity_poly.pdbx_strand_id
1 'polypeptide(L)'
;MKIKRLFILALFAVIAPFSFGYVREFDNGIPLAWVKDRTVVMQLSLGSGTRTLRDGFTSFNDSAVDALQTWNPHLAHLQFSWIKNSPVTPTEGDDEMSVIFDNKIFGSNFGSGVLAVTLLAYRNGNFEETDTVFNSAISWDSYRGGLTPPVYDFHRVAIHEFGHTLGLDHPDQAQPKQTVIAIMNSRVSDLDTLAQDDINGVTSIYDTGPAYKAIAGGPVLMDLSTRGTTSTGNSVLIGGFIIQGSQPVQVVVRCLAGSLASFGVSNALFDSVIELRDANNNLIASNDDWFTSNDAQTICSYRRDPPNSIESALLVTLNPGSYTAIVKSYSDAQQAATSGVALFEVYDLRTSSSRLGNVSTRGQVGTGDNILIGGIIVGGNTSKPVVVRALGPTLTQFGVTGVLQNPYLELRNANGNLVEANNDWQQSPEAATISADGKAPPDAKESAMAPTLSPGNYTALVTGVGGTTGTGLIEVYDESPAP
;
A
#
# COMPACT_ATOMS: atom_id res chain seq x y z
N MET A 1 -11.38 6.66 -17.21
CA MET A 1 -11.28 5.61 -18.25
C MET A 1 -9.83 5.17 -18.26
N LYS A 2 -9.52 3.94 -17.83
CA LYS A 2 -8.15 3.39 -17.87
C LYS A 2 -7.71 3.32 -19.34
N ILE A 3 -6.64 4.03 -19.70
CA ILE A 3 -6.10 4.00 -21.07
C ILE A 3 -5.03 2.91 -21.07
N LYS A 4 -5.31 1.80 -21.76
CA LYS A 4 -4.35 0.72 -21.97
C LYS A 4 -3.69 0.88 -23.33
N ARG A 5 -2.36 0.81 -23.38
CA ARG A 5 -1.62 0.76 -24.66
C ARG A 5 -0.77 -0.51 -24.71
N LEU A 6 -1.13 -1.40 -25.64
CA LEU A 6 -0.23 -2.43 -26.15
C LEU A 6 0.60 -1.79 -27.26
N PHE A 7 1.92 -1.79 -27.15
CA PHE A 7 2.77 -1.08 -28.13
C PHE A 7 2.71 -1.73 -29.52
N ILE A 8 2.05 -1.04 -30.45
CA ILE A 8 2.37 -1.03 -31.90
C ILE A 8 2.30 0.45 -32.33
N LEU A 9 3.45 0.99 -32.75
CA LEU A 9 3.69 2.43 -33.04
C LEU A 9 2.61 3.13 -33.90
N ALA A 10 2.16 4.32 -33.45
CA ALA A 10 2.04 5.56 -34.25
C ALA A 10 1.52 6.74 -33.39
N LEU A 11 2.23 7.89 -33.35
CA LEU A 11 1.65 9.16 -32.86
C LEU A 11 2.29 10.41 -33.51
N PHE A 12 1.49 11.48 -33.60
CA PHE A 12 1.81 12.81 -34.13
C PHE A 12 2.56 13.73 -33.12
N ALA A 13 3.28 14.71 -33.67
CA ALA A 13 4.33 15.55 -33.06
C ALA A 13 3.89 16.93 -32.52
N VAL A 14 4.74 17.58 -31.68
CA VAL A 14 5.26 18.98 -31.81
C VAL A 14 6.63 19.11 -31.07
N ILE A 15 7.48 20.02 -31.57
CA ILE A 15 8.95 20.16 -31.47
C ILE A 15 9.42 21.14 -30.36
N ALA A 16 10.56 20.87 -29.70
CA ALA A 16 11.64 21.83 -29.37
C ALA A 16 12.96 21.09 -29.04
N PRO A 17 14.17 21.65 -29.34
CA PRO A 17 15.43 20.92 -29.35
C PRO A 17 16.39 21.35 -28.23
N PHE A 18 16.69 20.46 -27.28
CA PHE A 18 17.94 20.46 -26.48
C PHE A 18 18.17 19.02 -25.96
N SER A 19 19.41 18.65 -25.69
CA SER A 19 19.89 17.31 -25.33
C SER A 19 19.36 16.83 -23.97
N PHE A 20 18.10 16.38 -23.95
CA PHE A 20 17.46 15.76 -22.79
C PHE A 20 17.29 14.26 -23.07
N GLY A 21 17.62 13.42 -22.07
CA GLY A 21 17.37 11.98 -22.12
C GLY A 21 15.92 11.72 -22.53
N TYR A 22 15.71 10.74 -23.39
CA TYR A 22 14.42 10.59 -24.07
C TYR A 22 13.35 10.05 -23.11
N VAL A 23 12.52 10.96 -22.61
CA VAL A 23 11.27 10.69 -21.90
C VAL A 23 10.14 10.98 -22.88
N ARG A 24 9.40 10.00 -23.41
CA ARG A 24 8.15 10.32 -24.16
C ARG A 24 7.09 9.23 -24.11
N GLU A 25 6.40 9.18 -22.99
CA GLU A 25 4.95 9.03 -23.09
C GLU A 25 4.28 10.27 -22.53
N PHE A 26 3.26 10.77 -23.23
CA PHE A 26 2.48 11.91 -22.79
C PHE A 26 1.00 11.59 -22.88
N ASP A 27 0.25 12.00 -21.87
CA ASP A 27 -1.21 12.12 -21.93
C ASP A 27 -1.56 13.59 -22.05
N ASN A 28 -2.07 14.01 -23.22
CA ASN A 28 -2.47 15.40 -23.49
C ASN A 28 -1.38 16.46 -23.17
N GLY A 29 -0.11 16.11 -23.39
CA GLY A 29 1.04 17.00 -23.13
C GLY A 29 1.58 16.95 -21.71
N ILE A 30 1.04 16.10 -20.84
CA ILE A 30 1.56 15.79 -19.50
C ILE A 30 2.47 14.55 -19.61
N PRO A 31 3.74 14.61 -19.18
CA PRO A 31 4.60 13.43 -19.14
C PRO A 31 3.96 12.33 -18.29
N LEU A 32 3.93 11.11 -18.81
CA LEU A 32 3.52 9.96 -18.00
C LEU A 32 4.61 9.66 -16.97
N ALA A 33 4.22 9.66 -15.70
CA ALA A 33 5.13 9.36 -14.61
C ALA A 33 4.34 8.87 -13.39
N TRP A 34 5.04 8.32 -12.41
CA TRP A 34 4.43 8.12 -11.10
C TRP A 34 4.23 9.46 -10.37
N VAL A 35 3.24 9.51 -9.49
CA VAL A 35 3.11 10.57 -8.48
C VAL A 35 4.43 10.69 -7.72
N LYS A 36 4.94 11.92 -7.57
CA LYS A 36 6.22 12.16 -6.86
C LYS A 36 6.14 11.70 -5.41
N ASP A 37 7.30 11.31 -4.89
CA ASP A 37 7.55 10.74 -3.56
C ASP A 37 6.95 9.34 -3.34
N ARG A 38 6.30 8.75 -4.36
CA ARG A 38 5.72 7.41 -4.27
C ARG A 38 6.80 6.34 -4.09
N THR A 39 6.45 5.30 -3.33
CA THR A 39 7.20 4.05 -3.34
C THR A 39 6.53 3.05 -4.28
N VAL A 40 7.20 2.66 -5.36
CA VAL A 40 6.71 1.67 -6.33
C VAL A 40 7.15 0.27 -5.87
N VAL A 41 6.20 -0.60 -5.55
CA VAL A 41 6.46 -1.97 -5.05
C VAL A 41 6.44 -2.97 -6.22
N MET A 42 7.60 -3.46 -6.63
CA MET A 42 7.71 -4.46 -7.70
C MET A 42 7.46 -5.88 -7.16
N GLN A 43 6.48 -6.59 -7.71
CA GLN A 43 6.10 -7.95 -7.32
C GLN A 43 6.93 -8.97 -8.13
N LEU A 44 8.05 -9.45 -7.56
CA LEU A 44 9.02 -10.26 -8.27
C LEU A 44 8.67 -11.77 -8.19
N SER A 45 8.28 -12.33 -9.34
CA SER A 45 7.87 -13.72 -9.51
C SER A 45 8.75 -14.44 -10.55
N LEU A 46 10.07 -14.29 -10.42
CA LEU A 46 11.09 -14.81 -11.34
C LEU A 46 11.74 -16.12 -10.89
N GLY A 47 11.13 -16.78 -9.90
CA GLY A 47 11.59 -18.03 -9.31
C GLY A 47 12.60 -17.87 -8.16
N SER A 48 12.62 -18.86 -7.27
CA SER A 48 13.42 -18.85 -6.03
C SER A 48 14.88 -19.30 -6.22
N GLY A 49 15.24 -19.78 -7.42
CA GLY A 49 16.60 -20.17 -7.80
C GLY A 49 17.09 -21.49 -7.18
N THR A 50 17.61 -22.38 -8.04
CA THR A 50 18.40 -23.57 -7.62
C THR A 50 19.79 -23.58 -8.27
N ARG A 51 20.10 -22.57 -9.09
CA ARG A 51 21.37 -22.42 -9.83
C ARG A 51 21.98 -21.06 -9.53
N THR A 52 23.31 -21.01 -9.47
CA THR A 52 24.07 -19.77 -9.47
C THR A 52 24.20 -19.24 -10.91
N LEU A 53 23.86 -17.97 -11.12
CA LEU A 53 24.03 -17.23 -12.38
C LEU A 53 25.51 -16.83 -12.55
N ARG A 54 25.94 -16.43 -13.74
CA ARG A 54 27.38 -16.16 -14.02
C ARG A 54 27.93 -14.96 -13.25
N ASP A 55 27.09 -14.01 -12.87
CA ASP A 55 27.46 -12.89 -12.00
C ASP A 55 27.38 -13.23 -10.50
N GLY A 56 27.06 -14.48 -10.15
CA GLY A 56 27.05 -14.97 -8.78
C GLY A 56 25.70 -14.84 -8.06
N PHE A 57 24.68 -14.22 -8.68
CA PHE A 57 23.34 -14.23 -8.10
C PHE A 57 22.79 -15.66 -8.00
N THR A 58 22.01 -15.91 -6.95
CA THR A 58 21.40 -17.22 -6.69
C THR A 58 20.03 -17.40 -7.34
N SER A 59 19.44 -16.33 -7.84
CA SER A 59 18.14 -16.33 -8.52
C SER A 59 18.00 -15.13 -9.44
N PHE A 60 17.07 -15.19 -10.40
CA PHE A 60 16.69 -14.01 -11.19
C PHE A 60 15.99 -12.95 -10.35
N ASN A 61 15.32 -13.34 -9.25
CA ASN A 61 14.81 -12.38 -8.27
C ASN A 61 15.96 -11.54 -7.66
N ASP A 62 17.08 -12.15 -7.28
CA ASP A 62 18.22 -11.41 -6.73
C ASP A 62 18.85 -10.47 -7.78
N SER A 63 18.95 -10.93 -9.04
CA SER A 63 19.38 -10.07 -10.15
C SER A 63 18.41 -8.93 -10.44
N ALA A 64 17.09 -9.16 -10.36
CA ALA A 64 16.11 -8.10 -10.57
C ALA A 64 16.17 -7.04 -9.46
N VAL A 65 16.41 -7.46 -8.22
CA VAL A 65 16.64 -6.54 -7.11
C VAL A 65 17.85 -5.65 -7.36
N ASP A 66 18.97 -6.20 -7.84
CA ASP A 66 20.16 -5.40 -8.20
C ASP A 66 19.86 -4.38 -9.32
N ALA A 67 19.08 -4.79 -10.33
CA ALA A 67 18.65 -3.90 -11.40
C ALA A 67 17.74 -2.76 -10.90
N LEU A 68 16.79 -3.03 -9.99
CA LEU A 68 15.97 -1.98 -9.34
C LEU A 68 16.83 -1.05 -8.49
N GLN A 69 17.77 -1.61 -7.73
CA GLN A 69 18.70 -0.85 -6.89
C GLN A 69 19.61 0.06 -7.70
N THR A 70 19.95 -0.30 -8.93
CA THR A 70 20.75 0.53 -9.84
C THR A 70 20.08 1.88 -10.12
N TRP A 71 18.75 1.94 -10.15
CA TRP A 71 18.00 3.17 -10.39
C TRP A 71 17.85 4.07 -9.15
N ASN A 72 17.62 3.47 -7.97
CA ASN A 72 17.28 4.21 -6.74
C ASN A 72 18.19 5.41 -6.39
N PRO A 73 19.53 5.37 -6.57
CA PRO A 73 20.39 6.53 -6.33
C PRO A 73 20.07 7.77 -7.19
N HIS A 74 19.34 7.60 -8.29
CA HIS A 74 18.98 8.64 -9.25
C HIS A 74 17.51 9.08 -9.13
N LEU A 75 16.78 8.57 -8.13
CA LEU A 75 15.37 8.85 -7.88
C LEU A 75 15.21 9.70 -6.61
N ALA A 76 15.30 11.02 -6.73
CA ALA A 76 15.15 11.89 -5.55
C ALA A 76 13.72 11.85 -5.00
N HIS A 77 12.71 11.90 -5.88
CA HIS A 77 11.28 11.94 -5.56
C HIS A 77 10.51 10.74 -6.11
N LEU A 78 11.12 9.55 -6.01
CA LEU A 78 10.49 8.24 -6.21
C LEU A 78 11.38 7.19 -5.53
N GLN A 79 10.85 6.02 -5.21
CA GLN A 79 11.67 4.90 -4.75
C GLN A 79 11.12 3.57 -5.27
N PHE A 80 11.99 2.71 -5.81
CA PHE A 80 11.67 1.31 -5.98
C PHE A 80 11.81 0.55 -4.65
N SER A 81 10.84 -0.32 -4.41
CA SER A 81 10.85 -1.39 -3.42
C SER A 81 10.37 -2.68 -4.08
N TRP A 82 10.48 -3.82 -3.39
CA TRP A 82 10.19 -5.10 -4.02
C TRP A 82 9.77 -6.16 -3.01
N ILE A 83 9.01 -7.14 -3.50
CA ILE A 83 8.69 -8.37 -2.81
C ILE A 83 9.24 -9.54 -3.64
N LYS A 84 10.21 -10.26 -3.08
CA LYS A 84 10.78 -11.45 -3.72
C LYS A 84 9.88 -12.65 -3.53
N ASN A 85 9.73 -13.46 -4.57
CA ASN A 85 8.81 -14.60 -4.59
C ASN A 85 7.40 -14.14 -4.22
N SER A 86 6.91 -13.13 -4.93
CA SER A 86 5.65 -12.50 -4.58
C SER A 86 4.51 -13.53 -4.55
N PRO A 87 3.65 -13.50 -3.49
CA PRO A 87 2.46 -14.33 -3.44
C PRO A 87 1.33 -13.78 -4.33
N VAL A 88 1.48 -12.57 -4.87
CA VAL A 88 0.50 -11.96 -5.78
C VAL A 88 0.46 -12.77 -7.07
N THR A 89 -0.75 -13.10 -7.53
CA THR A 89 -0.95 -13.76 -8.83
C THR A 89 -0.90 -12.69 -9.92
N PRO A 90 0.08 -12.72 -10.83
CA PRO A 90 0.22 -11.72 -11.89
C PRO A 90 -1.04 -11.62 -12.74
N THR A 91 -1.67 -10.45 -12.78
CA THR A 91 -2.91 -10.24 -13.52
C THR A 91 -2.90 -8.87 -14.19
N GLU A 92 -3.11 -8.82 -15.50
CA GLU A 92 -3.18 -7.54 -16.22
C GLU A 92 -4.37 -6.68 -15.73
N GLY A 93 -4.09 -5.46 -15.27
CA GLY A 93 -5.09 -4.50 -14.80
C GLY A 93 -5.43 -4.62 -13.32
N ASP A 94 -4.59 -5.26 -12.53
CA ASP A 94 -4.74 -5.35 -11.06
C ASP A 94 -4.03 -4.21 -10.31
N ASP A 95 -3.34 -3.34 -11.05
CA ASP A 95 -2.59 -2.18 -10.54
C ASP A 95 -1.44 -2.56 -9.57
N GLU A 96 -1.00 -3.81 -9.62
CA GLU A 96 0.27 -4.28 -9.07
C GLU A 96 1.36 -4.27 -10.15
N MET A 97 2.63 -4.12 -9.75
CA MET A 97 3.75 -4.11 -10.71
C MET A 97 4.39 -5.49 -10.79
N SER A 98 3.76 -6.42 -11.51
CA SER A 98 4.23 -7.81 -11.62
C SER A 98 5.48 -7.91 -12.48
N VAL A 99 6.44 -8.75 -12.06
CA VAL A 99 7.66 -9.04 -12.82
C VAL A 99 7.81 -10.54 -12.99
N ILE A 100 7.64 -11.05 -14.20
CA ILE A 100 7.47 -12.49 -14.47
C ILE A 100 8.26 -12.98 -15.68
N PHE A 101 8.50 -14.30 -15.73
CA PHE A 101 8.80 -15.01 -16.97
C PHE A 101 7.53 -15.65 -17.53
N ASP A 102 7.24 -15.44 -18.81
CA ASP A 102 6.17 -16.13 -19.52
C ASP A 102 6.51 -16.22 -21.03
N ASN A 103 5.96 -17.19 -21.75
CA ASN A 103 6.08 -17.26 -23.21
C ASN A 103 5.03 -16.39 -23.93
N LYS A 104 4.16 -15.74 -23.16
CA LYS A 104 3.14 -14.78 -23.61
C LYS A 104 3.08 -13.56 -22.70
N ILE A 105 2.60 -12.46 -23.24
CA ILE A 105 2.31 -11.22 -22.53
C ILE A 105 0.81 -11.23 -22.21
N PHE A 106 0.43 -11.74 -21.03
CA PHE A 106 -0.97 -11.89 -20.60
C PHE A 106 -1.89 -12.47 -21.71
N GLY A 107 -1.46 -13.57 -22.33
CA GLY A 107 -2.19 -14.25 -23.41
C GLY A 107 -1.81 -13.83 -24.83
N SER A 108 -1.17 -12.67 -25.00
CA SER A 108 -0.68 -12.17 -26.29
C SER A 108 0.70 -12.74 -26.63
N ASN A 109 0.98 -12.96 -27.92
CA ASN A 109 2.29 -13.46 -28.35
C ASN A 109 3.34 -12.33 -28.31
N PHE A 110 4.58 -12.68 -27.95
CA PHE A 110 5.71 -11.80 -28.17
C PHE A 110 5.93 -11.54 -29.67
N GLY A 111 6.40 -10.33 -29.99
CA GLY A 111 6.91 -10.02 -31.32
C GLY A 111 8.23 -10.75 -31.63
N SER A 112 8.59 -10.82 -32.90
CA SER A 112 9.87 -11.43 -33.32
C SER A 112 11.07 -10.69 -32.73
N GLY A 113 11.91 -11.40 -31.97
CA GLY A 113 13.13 -10.84 -31.37
C GLY A 113 12.90 -9.98 -30.12
N VAL A 114 11.67 -9.95 -29.58
CA VAL A 114 11.35 -9.25 -28.34
C VAL A 114 11.82 -10.06 -27.15
N LEU A 115 12.65 -9.43 -26.30
CA LEU A 115 13.24 -10.06 -25.12
C LEU A 115 12.32 -9.95 -23.90
N ALA A 116 11.77 -8.77 -23.65
CA ALA A 116 10.83 -8.50 -22.59
C ALA A 116 9.90 -7.35 -23.01
N VAL A 117 8.85 -7.15 -22.24
CA VAL A 117 7.90 -6.04 -22.41
C VAL A 117 7.47 -5.53 -21.04
N THR A 118 7.61 -4.23 -20.82
CA THR A 118 6.87 -3.49 -19.80
C THR A 118 5.55 -2.96 -20.37
N LEU A 119 4.44 -3.35 -19.76
CA LEU A 119 3.10 -2.83 -20.04
C LEU A 119 2.86 -1.63 -19.15
N LEU A 120 2.26 -0.57 -19.68
CA LEU A 120 2.00 0.66 -18.92
C LEU A 120 0.50 0.95 -18.92
N ALA A 121 -0.06 1.15 -17.73
CA ALA A 121 -1.39 1.72 -17.55
C ALA A 121 -1.28 3.05 -16.80
N TYR A 122 -2.17 3.98 -17.15
CA TYR A 122 -2.17 5.33 -16.58
C TYR A 122 -3.54 5.98 -16.63
N ARG A 123 -3.73 6.95 -15.72
CA ARG A 123 -4.86 7.88 -15.71
C ARG A 123 -4.37 9.30 -15.43
N ASN A 124 -4.84 10.26 -16.23
CA ASN A 124 -4.56 11.69 -16.05
C ASN A 124 -3.05 12.02 -15.99
N GLY A 125 -2.25 11.37 -16.84
CA GLY A 125 -0.80 11.53 -16.84
C GLY A 125 -0.04 10.80 -15.72
N ASN A 126 -0.72 10.11 -14.80
CA ASN A 126 -0.07 9.34 -13.74
C ASN A 126 -0.11 7.84 -14.04
N PHE A 127 1.03 7.17 -13.90
CA PHE A 127 1.07 5.71 -13.93
C PHE A 127 0.24 5.12 -12.80
N GLU A 128 -0.43 4.02 -13.12
CA GLU A 128 -1.19 3.21 -12.16
C GLU A 128 -0.67 1.77 -12.07
N GLU A 129 -0.09 1.23 -13.16
CA GLU A 129 0.39 -0.15 -13.28
C GLU A 129 1.56 -0.22 -14.28
N THR A 130 2.56 -1.04 -13.99
CA THR A 130 3.73 -1.25 -14.88
C THR A 130 4.25 -2.70 -14.87
N ASP A 131 3.43 -3.66 -15.33
CA ASP A 131 3.82 -5.07 -15.40
C ASP A 131 4.99 -5.30 -16.37
N THR A 132 5.92 -6.17 -16.02
CA THR A 132 7.07 -6.56 -16.83
C THR A 132 7.08 -8.06 -17.08
N VAL A 133 7.07 -8.46 -18.35
CA VAL A 133 7.10 -9.87 -18.78
C VAL A 133 8.38 -10.15 -19.56
N PHE A 134 9.24 -11.00 -19.03
CA PHE A 134 10.43 -11.52 -19.71
C PHE A 134 10.08 -12.78 -20.51
N ASN A 135 10.51 -12.84 -21.77
CA ASN A 135 10.17 -13.92 -22.68
C ASN A 135 10.86 -15.23 -22.28
N SER A 136 10.11 -16.18 -21.73
CA SER A 136 10.61 -17.48 -21.28
C SER A 136 11.04 -18.41 -22.43
N ALA A 137 10.73 -18.08 -23.69
CA ALA A 137 11.20 -18.84 -24.86
C ALA A 137 12.67 -18.56 -25.21
N ILE A 138 13.32 -17.64 -24.50
CA ILE A 138 14.71 -17.22 -24.71
C ILE A 138 15.61 -17.82 -23.64
N SER A 139 16.86 -18.14 -24.01
CA SER A 139 17.87 -18.60 -23.06
C SER A 139 18.40 -17.43 -22.23
N TRP A 140 18.11 -17.43 -20.94
CA TRP A 140 18.53 -16.40 -20.00
C TRP A 140 19.66 -16.86 -19.07
N ASP A 141 20.56 -15.95 -18.80
CA ASP A 141 21.48 -15.99 -17.66
C ASP A 141 21.66 -14.57 -17.14
N SER A 142 22.39 -14.38 -16.05
CA SER A 142 22.75 -13.03 -15.60
C SER A 142 24.28 -12.92 -15.55
N TYR A 143 24.82 -11.87 -16.17
CA TYR A 143 26.26 -11.66 -16.27
C TYR A 143 26.62 -10.17 -16.40
N ARG A 144 27.92 -9.85 -16.43
CA ARG A 144 28.45 -8.50 -16.67
C ARG A 144 29.41 -8.52 -17.85
N GLY A 145 29.62 -7.36 -18.49
CA GLY A 145 30.39 -7.20 -19.71
C GLY A 145 29.58 -7.50 -20.98
N GLY A 146 30.26 -7.59 -22.12
CA GLY A 146 29.64 -7.66 -23.45
C GLY A 146 28.72 -8.87 -23.69
N LEU A 147 27.90 -8.79 -24.75
CA LEU A 147 26.89 -9.79 -25.09
C LEU A 147 27.51 -11.18 -25.37
N THR A 148 26.84 -12.25 -24.90
CA THR A 148 27.29 -13.65 -25.07
C THR A 148 26.22 -14.54 -25.74
N PRO A 149 25.80 -14.21 -26.98
CA PRO A 149 24.79 -15.01 -27.68
C PRO A 149 25.21 -16.48 -27.79
N PRO A 150 24.26 -17.44 -27.73
CA PRO A 150 22.80 -17.24 -27.81
C PRO A 150 22.12 -16.95 -26.46
N VAL A 151 22.89 -16.75 -25.39
CA VAL A 151 22.33 -16.47 -24.05
C VAL A 151 22.24 -14.96 -23.85
N TYR A 152 21.07 -14.49 -23.46
CA TYR A 152 20.83 -13.08 -23.15
C TYR A 152 21.00 -12.80 -21.66
N ASP A 153 21.48 -11.60 -21.35
CA ASP A 153 21.68 -11.14 -19.99
C ASP A 153 20.40 -10.56 -19.41
N PHE A 154 19.86 -11.24 -18.41
CA PHE A 154 18.67 -10.81 -17.69
C PHE A 154 18.89 -9.47 -17.00
N HIS A 155 20.03 -9.26 -16.33
CA HIS A 155 20.26 -8.03 -15.56
C HIS A 155 20.21 -6.78 -16.43
N ARG A 156 20.93 -6.80 -17.57
CA ARG A 156 20.90 -5.72 -18.57
C ARG A 156 19.48 -5.41 -19.04
N VAL A 157 18.71 -6.43 -19.41
CA VAL A 157 17.33 -6.24 -19.88
C VAL A 157 16.44 -5.76 -18.73
N ALA A 158 16.63 -6.25 -17.51
CA ALA A 158 15.86 -5.79 -16.35
C ALA A 158 16.10 -4.31 -16.04
N ILE A 159 17.34 -3.81 -16.12
CA ILE A 159 17.61 -2.36 -16.00
C ILE A 159 16.78 -1.58 -17.02
N HIS A 160 16.76 -2.04 -18.27
CA HIS A 160 16.01 -1.42 -19.36
C HIS A 160 14.49 -1.42 -19.08
N GLU A 161 13.89 -2.58 -18.79
CA GLU A 161 12.44 -2.68 -18.53
C GLU A 161 12.00 -1.85 -17.31
N PHE A 162 12.84 -1.76 -16.27
CA PHE A 162 12.57 -0.90 -15.10
C PHE A 162 12.73 0.60 -15.44
N GLY A 163 13.50 0.95 -16.46
CA GLY A 163 13.51 2.30 -17.03
C GLY A 163 12.15 2.69 -17.63
N HIS A 164 11.46 1.76 -18.31
CA HIS A 164 10.09 1.99 -18.77
C HIS A 164 9.11 2.18 -17.61
N THR A 165 9.26 1.41 -16.53
CA THR A 165 8.48 1.62 -15.29
C THR A 165 8.66 3.04 -14.73
N LEU A 166 9.83 3.65 -14.93
CA LEU A 166 10.11 5.02 -14.51
C LEU A 166 9.55 6.08 -15.46
N GLY A 167 9.09 5.70 -16.66
CA GLY A 167 8.58 6.58 -17.70
C GLY A 167 9.61 6.95 -18.77
N LEU A 168 10.74 6.24 -18.83
CA LEU A 168 11.70 6.40 -19.93
C LEU A 168 11.22 5.65 -21.18
N ASP A 169 11.57 6.18 -22.35
CA ASP A 169 11.27 5.57 -23.65
C ASP A 169 12.58 5.43 -24.46
N HIS A 170 12.52 4.78 -25.62
CA HIS A 170 13.66 4.48 -26.46
C HIS A 170 14.21 5.73 -27.19
N PRO A 171 15.41 6.25 -26.85
CA PRO A 171 15.98 7.41 -27.54
C PRO A 171 16.26 7.15 -29.03
N ASP A 172 16.59 5.92 -29.42
CA ASP A 172 16.83 5.54 -30.81
C ASP A 172 15.55 5.32 -31.64
N GLN A 173 14.37 5.38 -31.02
CA GLN A 173 13.07 5.37 -31.69
C GLN A 173 12.37 6.73 -31.63
N ALA A 174 12.98 7.69 -30.93
CA ALA A 174 12.52 9.05 -30.80
C ALA A 174 12.22 9.75 -32.14
N GLN A 175 11.42 10.82 -32.06
CA GLN A 175 11.19 11.74 -33.17
C GLN A 175 11.53 13.19 -32.74
N PRO A 176 12.61 13.80 -33.27
CA PRO A 176 13.62 13.17 -34.13
C PRO A 176 14.43 12.10 -33.37
N LYS A 177 14.91 11.09 -34.10
CA LYS A 177 15.72 10.00 -33.55
C LYS A 177 16.97 10.54 -32.86
N GLN A 178 17.24 10.08 -31.64
CA GLN A 178 18.49 10.36 -30.96
C GLN A 178 19.53 9.27 -31.28
N THR A 179 20.82 9.63 -31.18
CA THR A 179 21.95 8.70 -31.32
C THR A 179 22.85 8.91 -30.11
N VAL A 180 22.55 8.16 -29.06
CA VAL A 180 23.16 8.28 -27.73
C VAL A 180 23.50 6.89 -27.19
N ILE A 181 24.47 6.84 -26.27
CA ILE A 181 24.74 5.63 -25.49
C ILE A 181 23.73 5.63 -24.35
N ALA A 182 22.84 4.64 -24.34
CA ALA A 182 21.74 4.50 -23.39
C ALA A 182 21.41 3.02 -23.22
N ILE A 183 21.17 2.60 -21.98
CA ILE A 183 20.61 1.26 -21.70
C ILE A 183 19.19 1.19 -22.26
N MET A 184 18.50 2.33 -22.33
CA MET A 184 17.16 2.49 -22.89
C MET A 184 17.11 2.43 -24.42
N ASN A 185 18.20 2.21 -25.15
CA ASN A 185 18.06 1.98 -26.60
C ASN A 185 17.26 0.68 -26.87
N SER A 186 16.41 0.70 -27.90
CA SER A 186 15.49 -0.40 -28.23
C SER A 186 16.14 -1.71 -28.69
N ARG A 187 17.48 -1.73 -28.80
CA ARG A 187 18.28 -2.92 -29.16
C ARG A 187 19.37 -3.10 -28.13
N VAL A 188 19.48 -4.32 -27.61
CA VAL A 188 20.55 -4.70 -26.69
C VAL A 188 21.93 -4.42 -27.30
N SER A 189 22.85 -3.96 -26.46
CA SER A 189 24.24 -3.68 -26.80
C SER A 189 25.16 -4.18 -25.68
N ASP A 190 26.47 -3.97 -25.82
CA ASP A 190 27.43 -4.35 -24.77
C ASP A 190 27.30 -3.53 -23.49
N LEU A 191 26.61 -2.37 -23.53
CA LEU A 191 26.29 -1.58 -22.34
C LEU A 191 25.43 -2.39 -21.36
N ASP A 192 25.85 -2.52 -20.11
CA ASP A 192 25.22 -3.31 -19.05
C ASP A 192 24.93 -2.51 -17.77
N THR A 193 25.01 -1.19 -17.86
CA THR A 193 24.78 -0.24 -16.77
C THR A 193 24.10 1.02 -17.30
N LEU A 194 23.55 1.85 -16.41
CA LEU A 194 23.02 3.17 -16.77
C LEU A 194 24.11 4.02 -17.44
N ALA A 195 23.76 4.63 -18.57
CA ALA A 195 24.51 5.71 -19.17
C ALA A 195 23.99 7.06 -18.69
N GLN A 196 24.74 8.11 -18.99
CA GLN A 196 24.36 9.47 -18.59
C GLN A 196 23.02 9.92 -19.21
N ASP A 197 22.67 9.43 -20.40
CA ASP A 197 21.38 9.73 -21.04
C ASP A 197 20.20 9.19 -20.21
N ASP A 198 20.32 7.95 -19.73
CA ASP A 198 19.33 7.29 -18.88
C ASP A 198 19.14 8.06 -17.55
N ILE A 199 20.27 8.45 -16.93
CA ILE A 199 20.28 9.24 -15.68
C ILE A 199 19.65 10.61 -15.91
N ASN A 200 19.99 11.29 -17.01
CA ASN A 200 19.40 12.59 -17.36
C ASN A 200 17.89 12.48 -17.60
N GLY A 201 17.46 11.39 -18.25
CA GLY A 201 16.04 11.11 -18.47
C GLY A 201 15.30 10.99 -17.14
N VAL A 202 15.75 10.11 -16.25
CA VAL A 202 15.04 9.85 -14.99
C VAL A 202 15.08 11.04 -14.03
N THR A 203 16.20 11.77 -13.97
CA THR A 203 16.32 12.98 -13.15
C THR A 203 15.42 14.10 -13.68
N SER A 204 15.26 14.24 -15.01
CA SER A 204 14.28 15.20 -15.56
C SER A 204 12.85 14.95 -15.09
N ILE A 205 12.54 13.69 -14.72
CA ILE A 205 11.26 13.31 -14.14
C ILE A 205 11.29 13.52 -12.62
N TYR A 206 12.19 12.87 -11.88
CA TYR A 206 12.09 12.72 -10.41
C TYR A 206 13.11 13.50 -9.58
N ASP A 207 13.89 14.43 -10.16
CA ASP A 207 14.85 15.25 -9.40
C ASP A 207 14.17 16.42 -8.66
N THR A 208 12.90 16.69 -8.98
CA THR A 208 12.09 17.71 -8.29
C THR A 208 10.78 17.14 -7.76
N GLY A 209 10.37 17.61 -6.60
CA GLY A 209 9.16 17.22 -5.89
C GLY A 209 9.07 17.93 -4.54
N PRO A 210 7.98 17.75 -3.78
CA PRO A 210 7.90 18.26 -2.43
C PRO A 210 8.94 17.56 -1.55
N ALA A 211 9.39 18.24 -0.51
CA ALA A 211 10.28 17.60 0.46
C ALA A 211 9.53 16.45 1.16
N TYR A 212 10.19 15.31 1.31
CA TYR A 212 9.69 14.26 2.20
C TYR A 212 9.44 14.85 3.59
N LYS A 213 8.28 14.49 4.15
CA LYS A 213 7.82 14.95 5.43
C LYS A 213 7.96 13.83 6.45
N ALA A 214 8.46 14.18 7.63
CA ALA A 214 8.45 13.32 8.79
C ALA A 214 7.25 13.67 9.67
N ILE A 215 6.60 12.65 10.22
CA ILE A 215 5.63 12.83 11.30
C ILE A 215 6.43 12.95 12.60
N ALA A 216 6.22 14.04 13.36
CA ALA A 216 6.97 14.28 14.59
C ALA A 216 6.71 13.16 15.61
N GLY A 217 7.78 12.53 16.11
CA GLY A 217 7.70 11.52 17.16
C GLY A 217 7.27 12.16 18.48
N GLY A 218 6.06 11.87 18.94
CA GLY A 218 5.52 12.33 20.22
C GLY A 218 4.84 11.20 20.98
N PRO A 219 4.71 11.30 22.32
CA PRO A 219 4.02 10.29 23.12
C PRO A 219 2.52 10.38 22.88
N VAL A 220 2.05 9.88 21.74
CA VAL A 220 0.64 9.78 21.32
C VAL A 220 0.37 8.44 20.66
N LEU A 221 -0.89 8.00 20.65
CA LEU A 221 -1.30 6.96 19.71
C LEU A 221 -1.18 7.55 18.30
N MET A 222 -0.21 7.06 17.52
CA MET A 222 0.15 7.68 16.24
C MET A 222 -0.68 7.13 15.07
N ASP A 223 -1.22 5.93 15.25
CA ASP A 223 -1.94 5.18 14.23
C ASP A 223 -2.84 4.13 14.89
N LEU A 224 -4.02 3.94 14.31
CA LEU A 224 -4.75 2.69 14.43
C LEU A 224 -4.96 2.13 13.03
N SER A 225 -4.47 0.90 12.88
CA SER A 225 -4.68 0.09 11.70
C SER A 225 -5.65 -1.03 12.08
N THR A 226 -6.78 -1.19 11.40
CA THR A 226 -7.67 -2.34 11.63
C THR A 226 -7.85 -3.18 10.39
N ARG A 227 -7.42 -4.45 10.50
CA ARG A 227 -7.68 -5.47 9.49
C ARG A 227 -8.97 -6.18 9.82
N GLY A 228 -9.90 -6.20 8.88
CA GLY A 228 -11.16 -6.94 9.02
C GLY A 228 -11.80 -7.21 7.68
N THR A 229 -12.77 -8.13 7.68
CA THR A 229 -13.60 -8.35 6.49
C THR A 229 -14.60 -7.21 6.39
N THR A 230 -14.53 -6.44 5.29
CA THR A 230 -15.63 -5.56 4.90
C THR A 230 -16.61 -6.35 4.03
N SER A 231 -17.90 -6.27 4.35
CA SER A 231 -18.97 -6.88 3.57
C SER A 231 -19.79 -5.82 2.84
N THR A 232 -20.79 -6.22 2.07
CA THR A 232 -21.67 -5.27 1.36
C THR A 232 -22.76 -4.66 2.25
N GLY A 233 -23.34 -3.54 1.82
CA GLY A 233 -24.49 -2.91 2.48
C GLY A 233 -24.14 -2.38 3.88
N ASN A 234 -24.92 -2.76 4.89
CA ASN A 234 -24.73 -2.27 6.26
C ASN A 234 -23.63 -3.02 7.06
N SER A 235 -23.01 -4.04 6.45
CA SER A 235 -22.01 -4.91 7.10
C SER A 235 -20.56 -4.57 6.71
N VAL A 236 -20.36 -3.32 6.28
CA VAL A 236 -19.05 -2.76 5.93
C VAL A 236 -18.16 -2.58 7.16
N LEU A 237 -16.84 -2.64 6.96
CA LEU A 237 -15.86 -2.31 7.99
C LEU A 237 -15.95 -0.81 8.31
N ILE A 238 -16.07 -0.48 9.59
CA ILE A 238 -16.26 0.90 10.04
C ILE A 238 -15.24 1.25 11.10
N GLY A 239 -14.33 2.18 10.76
CA GLY A 239 -13.39 2.78 11.69
C GLY A 239 -13.98 4.03 12.33
N GLY A 240 -14.07 4.07 13.65
CA GLY A 240 -14.43 5.26 14.41
C GLY A 240 -13.17 5.87 15.03
N PHE A 241 -13.03 7.20 15.02
CA PHE A 241 -11.92 7.85 15.73
C PHE A 241 -12.32 9.19 16.32
N ILE A 242 -11.59 9.62 17.36
CA ILE A 242 -11.80 10.88 18.05
C ILE A 242 -10.54 11.72 17.99
N ILE A 243 -10.69 12.96 17.54
CA ILE A 243 -9.69 14.01 17.68
C ILE A 243 -9.88 14.69 19.03
N GLN A 244 -8.89 14.55 19.91
CA GLN A 244 -8.83 15.22 21.21
C GLN A 244 -7.99 16.50 21.13
N GLY A 245 -8.36 17.51 21.92
CA GLY A 245 -7.67 18.79 22.01
C GLY A 245 -8.56 19.96 21.61
N SER A 246 -7.95 21.09 21.27
CA SER A 246 -8.66 22.34 20.92
C SER A 246 -8.42 22.82 19.49
N GLN A 247 -7.43 22.26 18.80
CA GLN A 247 -7.02 22.68 17.46
C GLN A 247 -7.37 21.62 16.41
N PRO A 248 -7.58 22.02 15.15
CA PRO A 248 -7.67 21.06 14.07
C PRO A 248 -6.39 20.24 13.93
N VAL A 249 -6.52 18.99 13.47
CA VAL A 249 -5.40 18.13 13.07
C VAL A 249 -5.49 17.82 11.58
N GLN A 250 -4.34 17.56 10.96
CA GLN A 250 -4.32 16.96 9.63
C GLN A 250 -4.11 15.46 9.76
N VAL A 251 -4.96 14.66 9.13
CA VAL A 251 -4.87 13.19 9.14
C VAL A 251 -4.82 12.62 7.72
N VAL A 252 -4.11 11.51 7.56
CA VAL A 252 -4.30 10.61 6.42
C VAL A 252 -5.21 9.47 6.85
N VAL A 253 -6.33 9.30 6.15
CA VAL A 253 -7.23 8.16 6.31
C VAL A 253 -7.07 7.29 5.08
N ARG A 254 -6.65 6.03 5.21
CA ARG A 254 -6.41 5.16 4.04
C ARG A 254 -6.91 3.74 4.25
N CYS A 255 -7.07 3.01 3.16
CA CYS A 255 -7.46 1.62 3.16
C CYS A 255 -6.52 0.82 2.27
N LEU A 256 -5.84 -0.19 2.82
CA LEU A 256 -5.18 -1.20 2.01
C LEU A 256 -6.16 -2.35 1.74
N ALA A 257 -6.29 -2.72 0.49
CA ALA A 257 -7.20 -3.70 -0.05
C ALA A 257 -6.38 -4.70 -0.88
N GLY A 258 -6.26 -4.52 -2.19
CA GLY A 258 -5.53 -5.43 -3.08
C GLY A 258 -4.09 -5.70 -2.64
N SER A 259 -3.42 -4.68 -2.09
CA SER A 259 -2.06 -4.78 -1.56
C SER A 259 -1.90 -5.85 -0.47
N LEU A 260 -2.98 -6.23 0.24
CA LEU A 260 -2.94 -7.25 1.28
C LEU A 260 -2.59 -8.65 0.75
N ALA A 261 -2.84 -8.93 -0.53
CA ALA A 261 -2.43 -10.18 -1.17
C ALA A 261 -0.91 -10.39 -1.07
N SER A 262 -0.13 -9.31 -1.16
CA SER A 262 1.34 -9.33 -1.01
C SER A 262 1.81 -9.77 0.39
N PHE A 263 0.93 -9.67 1.39
CA PHE A 263 1.15 -10.14 2.77
C PHE A 263 0.52 -11.52 3.03
N GLY A 264 0.09 -12.23 1.98
CA GLY A 264 -0.49 -13.57 2.07
C GLY A 264 -1.98 -13.60 2.43
N VAL A 265 -2.68 -12.47 2.39
CA VAL A 265 -4.12 -12.41 2.65
C VAL A 265 -4.88 -12.85 1.40
N SER A 266 -5.42 -14.07 1.41
CA SER A 266 -5.99 -14.71 0.21
C SER A 266 -7.34 -14.15 -0.26
N ASN A 267 -8.07 -13.46 0.60
CA ASN A 267 -9.38 -12.85 0.29
C ASN A 267 -9.34 -11.33 0.47
N ALA A 268 -8.26 -10.70 0.04
CA ALA A 268 -8.12 -9.25 0.02
C ALA A 268 -9.27 -8.61 -0.78
N LEU A 269 -9.82 -7.51 -0.29
CA LEU A 269 -10.72 -6.67 -1.08
C LEU A 269 -9.95 -6.16 -2.30
N PHE A 270 -10.55 -6.18 -3.49
CA PHE A 270 -9.83 -5.77 -4.71
C PHE A 270 -9.65 -4.25 -4.81
N ASP A 271 -10.76 -3.52 -4.68
CA ASP A 271 -10.83 -2.07 -4.90
C ASP A 271 -11.62 -1.44 -3.76
N SER A 272 -11.07 -0.39 -3.14
CA SER A 272 -11.58 0.16 -1.89
C SER A 272 -12.08 1.59 -2.02
N VAL A 273 -13.16 1.90 -1.31
CA VAL A 273 -13.67 3.25 -1.13
C VAL A 273 -13.72 3.59 0.35
N ILE A 274 -13.20 4.76 0.72
CA ILE A 274 -13.42 5.36 2.03
C ILE A 274 -14.43 6.48 1.92
N GLU A 275 -15.46 6.45 2.76
CA GLU A 275 -16.30 7.61 3.08
C GLU A 275 -16.03 8.07 4.51
N LEU A 276 -15.57 9.31 4.68
CA LEU A 276 -15.37 9.92 5.99
C LEU A 276 -16.57 10.79 6.38
N ARG A 277 -17.09 10.61 7.59
CA ARG A 277 -18.27 11.30 8.11
C ARG A 277 -18.04 11.92 9.48
N ASP A 278 -18.74 13.02 9.74
CA ASP A 278 -18.78 13.66 11.06
C ASP A 278 -19.73 12.94 12.03
N ALA A 279 -19.80 13.43 13.28
CA ALA A 279 -20.69 12.90 14.31
C ALA A 279 -22.19 13.01 13.98
N ASN A 280 -22.58 13.89 13.06
CA ASN A 280 -23.96 14.03 12.58
C ASN A 280 -24.21 13.20 11.31
N ASN A 281 -23.28 12.31 10.94
CA ASN A 281 -23.30 11.46 9.76
C ASN A 281 -23.22 12.23 8.41
N ASN A 282 -22.82 13.50 8.43
CA ASN A 282 -22.57 14.26 7.20
C ASN A 282 -21.29 13.76 6.54
N LEU A 283 -21.30 13.62 5.21
CA LEU A 283 -20.10 13.28 4.45
C LEU A 283 -19.12 14.45 4.46
N ILE A 284 -17.89 14.20 4.89
CA ILE A 284 -16.77 15.15 4.86
C ILE A 284 -16.00 14.97 3.55
N ALA A 285 -15.60 13.74 3.25
CA ALA A 285 -14.78 13.42 2.08
C ALA A 285 -14.98 11.94 1.69
N SER A 286 -14.70 11.62 0.42
CA SER A 286 -14.71 10.25 -0.10
C SER A 286 -13.61 10.09 -1.14
N ASN A 287 -13.01 8.91 -1.23
CA ASN A 287 -12.05 8.57 -2.26
C ASN A 287 -12.06 7.06 -2.56
N ASP A 288 -11.92 6.71 -3.83
CA ASP A 288 -11.88 5.36 -4.39
C ASP A 288 -10.57 5.07 -5.17
N ASP A 289 -9.82 6.10 -5.57
CA ASP A 289 -8.49 5.97 -6.16
C ASP A 289 -7.56 7.05 -5.62
N TRP A 290 -6.64 6.71 -4.73
CA TRP A 290 -5.84 7.71 -4.02
C TRP A 290 -4.93 8.53 -4.95
N PHE A 291 -4.33 7.89 -5.97
CA PHE A 291 -3.32 8.52 -6.82
C PHE A 291 -3.90 9.55 -7.80
N THR A 292 -5.23 9.54 -8.00
CA THR A 292 -5.93 10.55 -8.82
C THR A 292 -6.29 11.80 -8.03
N SER A 293 -6.15 11.77 -6.70
CA SER A 293 -6.44 12.91 -5.83
C SER A 293 -5.40 14.03 -5.99
N ASN A 294 -5.83 15.28 -5.83
CA ASN A 294 -4.93 16.43 -5.72
C ASN A 294 -3.98 16.32 -4.50
N ASP A 295 -4.35 15.52 -3.50
CA ASP A 295 -3.55 15.31 -2.29
C ASP A 295 -2.52 14.18 -2.44
N ALA A 296 -2.53 13.43 -3.55
CA ALA A 296 -1.71 12.23 -3.74
C ALA A 296 -0.22 12.49 -3.48
N GLN A 297 0.32 13.59 -3.99
CA GLN A 297 1.72 13.97 -3.78
C GLN A 297 2.03 14.30 -2.32
N THR A 298 1.10 14.92 -1.60
CA THR A 298 1.29 15.20 -0.17
C THR A 298 1.24 13.92 0.65
N ILE A 299 0.32 13.00 0.33
CA ILE A 299 0.23 11.68 0.97
C ILE A 299 1.53 10.89 0.75
N CYS A 300 2.07 10.89 -0.47
CA CYS A 300 3.36 10.28 -0.81
C CYS A 300 4.53 10.92 -0.03
N SER A 301 4.54 12.25 0.13
CA SER A 301 5.62 12.93 0.86
C SER A 301 5.73 12.46 2.32
N TYR A 302 4.64 11.98 2.93
CA TYR A 302 4.62 11.36 4.26
C TYR A 302 4.89 9.85 4.26
N ARG A 303 5.08 9.23 3.07
CA ARG A 303 5.16 7.77 2.87
C ARG A 303 3.93 7.06 3.43
N ARG A 304 2.75 7.62 3.13
CA ARG A 304 1.44 7.09 3.55
C ARG A 304 0.54 6.76 2.36
N ASP A 305 1.10 6.75 1.17
CA ASP A 305 0.47 6.21 -0.03
C ASP A 305 0.18 4.71 0.14
N PRO A 306 -1.02 4.24 -0.22
CA PRO A 306 -1.27 2.83 -0.50
C PRO A 306 -0.37 2.33 -1.66
N PRO A 307 0.19 1.10 -1.58
CA PRO A 307 1.04 0.57 -2.67
C PRO A 307 0.31 0.43 -4.00
N ASN A 308 -0.94 -0.03 -3.97
CA ASN A 308 -1.76 -0.23 -5.14
C ASN A 308 -2.53 1.06 -5.48
N SER A 309 -2.66 1.38 -6.76
CA SER A 309 -3.22 2.65 -7.23
C SER A 309 -4.74 2.76 -7.03
N ILE A 310 -5.48 1.65 -7.08
CA ILE A 310 -6.95 1.60 -6.86
C ILE A 310 -7.37 1.45 -5.39
N GLU A 311 -6.43 1.70 -4.49
CA GLU A 311 -6.73 1.80 -3.06
C GLU A 311 -7.15 3.23 -2.69
N SER A 312 -7.88 3.38 -1.59
CA SER A 312 -8.41 4.68 -1.18
C SER A 312 -7.53 5.35 -0.13
N ALA A 313 -7.32 6.66 -0.28
CA ALA A 313 -6.72 7.49 0.75
C ALA A 313 -7.21 8.95 0.68
N LEU A 314 -7.32 9.55 1.86
CA LEU A 314 -7.78 10.92 2.06
C LEU A 314 -6.76 11.67 2.91
N LEU A 315 -6.48 12.92 2.54
CA LEU A 315 -5.81 13.89 3.40
C LEU A 315 -6.83 14.93 3.85
N VAL A 316 -7.13 15.00 5.15
CA VAL A 316 -8.19 15.89 5.66
C VAL A 316 -7.74 16.66 6.90
N THR A 317 -8.28 17.86 7.06
CA THR A 317 -8.13 18.66 8.28
C THR A 317 -9.41 18.56 9.10
N LEU A 318 -9.30 18.06 10.32
CA LEU A 318 -10.44 17.75 11.19
C LEU A 318 -10.37 18.52 12.49
N ASN A 319 -11.48 19.12 12.90
CA ASN A 319 -11.64 19.74 14.21
C ASN A 319 -11.65 18.67 15.32
N PRO A 320 -11.47 19.04 16.60
CA PRO A 320 -11.76 18.16 17.71
C PRO A 320 -13.21 17.63 17.63
N GLY A 321 -13.39 16.31 17.76
CA GLY A 321 -14.68 15.67 17.53
C GLY A 321 -14.58 14.19 17.22
N SER A 322 -15.74 13.55 17.04
CA SER A 322 -15.86 12.14 16.65
C SER A 322 -16.12 12.01 15.16
N TYR A 323 -15.47 11.04 14.54
CA TYR A 323 -15.51 10.78 13.11
C TYR A 323 -15.69 9.30 12.83
N THR A 324 -16.32 9.01 11.69
CA THR A 324 -16.56 7.65 11.21
C THR A 324 -16.05 7.52 9.78
N ALA A 325 -15.12 6.59 9.56
CA ALA A 325 -14.69 6.16 8.24
C ALA A 325 -15.40 4.85 7.89
N ILE A 326 -16.03 4.81 6.72
CA ILE A 326 -16.71 3.63 6.20
C ILE A 326 -15.88 3.09 5.04
N VAL A 327 -15.41 1.84 5.17
CA VAL A 327 -14.60 1.16 4.16
C VAL A 327 -15.47 0.21 3.36
N LYS A 328 -15.60 0.44 2.06
CA LYS A 328 -16.45 -0.32 1.13
C LYS A 328 -15.64 -0.83 -0.05
N SER A 329 -16.19 -1.78 -0.79
CA SER A 329 -15.73 -2.07 -2.15
C SER A 329 -16.15 -0.95 -3.10
N TYR A 330 -15.35 -0.65 -4.12
CA TYR A 330 -15.87 0.10 -5.26
C TYR A 330 -17.01 -0.68 -5.94
N SER A 331 -18.05 0.06 -6.34
CA SER A 331 -19.18 -0.50 -7.08
C SER A 331 -19.88 0.59 -7.87
N ASP A 332 -20.32 0.25 -9.07
CA ASP A 332 -21.09 1.12 -9.96
C ASP A 332 -22.19 0.32 -10.69
N ALA A 333 -22.68 0.82 -11.83
CA ALA A 333 -23.71 0.13 -12.60
C ALA A 333 -23.20 -1.12 -13.33
N GLN A 334 -21.88 -1.30 -13.43
CA GLN A 334 -21.20 -2.37 -14.17
C GLN A 334 -20.49 -3.35 -13.21
N GLN A 335 -20.05 -2.88 -12.05
CA GLN A 335 -19.35 -3.64 -11.02
C GLN A 335 -20.19 -3.68 -9.74
N ALA A 336 -20.67 -4.86 -9.38
CA ALA A 336 -21.38 -5.07 -8.12
C ALA A 336 -20.41 -4.94 -6.93
N ALA A 337 -20.93 -4.46 -5.80
CA ALA A 337 -20.18 -4.43 -4.55
C ALA A 337 -19.75 -5.84 -4.12
N THR A 338 -18.52 -5.96 -3.64
CA THR A 338 -17.91 -7.21 -3.20
C THR A 338 -17.59 -7.18 -1.71
N SER A 339 -17.19 -8.32 -1.16
CA SER A 339 -16.70 -8.44 0.21
C SER A 339 -15.26 -8.93 0.19
N GLY A 340 -14.45 -8.50 1.14
CA GLY A 340 -13.04 -8.86 1.22
C GLY A 340 -12.39 -8.32 2.49
N VAL A 341 -11.19 -8.79 2.77
CA VAL A 341 -10.36 -8.28 3.86
C VAL A 341 -9.76 -6.96 3.44
N ALA A 342 -9.91 -5.94 4.28
CA ALA A 342 -9.33 -4.62 4.10
C ALA A 342 -8.63 -4.18 5.39
N LEU A 343 -7.66 -3.28 5.26
CA LEU A 343 -6.91 -2.67 6.34
C LEU A 343 -7.20 -1.18 6.36
N PHE A 344 -8.05 -0.76 7.28
CA PHE A 344 -8.33 0.65 7.54
C PHE A 344 -7.23 1.26 8.39
N GLU A 345 -6.73 2.44 8.04
CA GLU A 345 -5.70 3.14 8.82
C GLU A 345 -5.99 4.64 8.95
N VAL A 346 -5.65 5.20 10.11
CA VAL A 346 -5.70 6.65 10.32
C VAL A 346 -4.42 7.16 10.97
N TYR A 347 -3.74 8.08 10.28
CA TYR A 347 -2.47 8.66 10.70
C TYR A 347 -2.66 10.12 11.08
N ASP A 348 -2.38 10.48 12.32
CA ASP A 348 -2.24 11.87 12.73
C ASP A 348 -0.88 12.41 12.24
N LEU A 349 -0.92 13.41 11.36
CA LEU A 349 0.29 14.02 10.80
C LEU A 349 0.97 15.01 11.75
N ARG A 350 0.42 15.20 12.96
CA ARG A 350 1.02 15.98 14.07
C ARG A 350 1.28 17.43 13.69
N THR A 351 0.34 18.03 12.95
CA THR A 351 0.41 19.45 12.56
C THR A 351 -0.05 20.40 13.68
N SER A 352 -0.56 19.87 14.81
CA SER A 352 -0.97 20.64 15.99
C SER A 352 -0.75 19.85 17.30
N SER A 353 -1.10 20.46 18.45
CA SER A 353 -1.01 19.82 19.76
C SER A 353 -2.17 18.84 20.04
N SER A 354 -3.26 18.93 19.29
CA SER A 354 -4.35 17.93 19.30
C SER A 354 -3.82 16.56 18.87
N ARG A 355 -4.58 15.50 19.15
CA ARG A 355 -4.17 14.12 18.80
C ARG A 355 -5.34 13.18 18.56
N LEU A 356 -5.06 12.06 17.88
CA LEU A 356 -5.92 10.89 17.94
C LEU A 356 -5.95 10.36 19.38
N GLY A 357 -7.14 10.34 19.97
CA GLY A 357 -7.33 9.95 21.36
C GLY A 357 -7.97 8.58 21.54
N ASN A 358 -9.01 8.31 20.76
CA ASN A 358 -9.73 7.05 20.82
C ASN A 358 -9.90 6.56 19.39
N VAL A 359 -9.69 5.27 19.18
CA VAL A 359 -9.97 4.65 17.89
C VAL A 359 -10.69 3.33 18.11
N SER A 360 -11.67 3.06 17.26
CA SER A 360 -12.47 1.87 17.30
C SER A 360 -12.67 1.34 15.89
N THR A 361 -12.93 0.04 15.77
CA THR A 361 -13.37 -0.51 14.50
C THR A 361 -14.39 -1.61 14.71
N ARG A 362 -15.54 -1.43 14.06
CA ARG A 362 -16.60 -2.44 13.97
C ARG A 362 -16.40 -3.23 12.69
N GLY A 363 -16.32 -4.53 12.81
CA GLY A 363 -16.14 -5.42 11.66
C GLY A 363 -16.58 -6.85 11.96
N GLN A 364 -16.64 -7.67 10.91
CA GLN A 364 -16.89 -9.09 11.08
C GLN A 364 -15.65 -9.79 11.63
N VAL A 365 -15.82 -10.51 12.73
CA VAL A 365 -14.80 -11.38 13.33
C VAL A 365 -15.00 -12.79 12.78
N GLY A 366 -14.06 -13.23 11.96
CA GLY A 366 -14.00 -14.58 11.39
C GLY A 366 -13.07 -15.51 12.17
N THR A 367 -12.49 -16.47 11.44
CA THR A 367 -11.45 -17.40 11.91
C THR A 367 -10.26 -17.34 10.95
N GLY A 368 -9.10 -17.88 11.36
CA GLY A 368 -7.89 -17.85 10.54
C GLY A 368 -7.46 -16.42 10.21
N ASP A 369 -7.25 -16.12 8.92
CA ASP A 369 -6.82 -14.79 8.47
C ASP A 369 -7.93 -13.72 8.58
N ASN A 370 -9.18 -14.14 8.76
CA ASN A 370 -10.38 -13.29 8.80
C ASN A 370 -10.75 -12.80 10.21
N ILE A 371 -9.92 -13.03 11.22
CA ILE A 371 -10.11 -12.45 12.55
C ILE A 371 -10.01 -10.91 12.47
N LEU A 372 -10.63 -10.20 13.41
CA LEU A 372 -10.50 -8.74 13.50
C LEU A 372 -9.21 -8.39 14.25
N ILE A 373 -8.39 -7.53 13.65
CA ILE A 373 -7.08 -7.18 14.21
C ILE A 373 -6.95 -5.68 14.30
N GLY A 374 -6.73 -5.14 15.51
CA GLY A 374 -6.34 -3.75 15.74
C GLY A 374 -4.84 -3.61 15.95
N GLY A 375 -4.13 -3.00 15.02
CA GLY A 375 -2.77 -2.51 15.17
C GLY A 375 -2.74 -1.20 15.96
N ILE A 376 -1.83 -1.11 16.92
CA ILE A 376 -1.65 0.04 17.81
C ILE A 376 -0.19 0.50 17.69
N ILE A 377 0.03 1.76 17.34
CA ILE A 377 1.37 2.36 17.36
C ILE A 377 1.44 3.37 18.51
N VAL A 378 2.23 3.03 19.53
CA VAL A 378 2.55 3.91 20.66
C VAL A 378 3.79 4.71 20.30
N GLY A 379 3.64 6.01 20.10
CA GLY A 379 4.74 6.91 19.76
C GLY A 379 5.54 7.44 20.93
N GLY A 380 6.58 8.21 20.60
CA GLY A 380 7.38 8.97 21.55
C GLY A 380 8.39 8.12 22.31
N ASN A 381 8.77 8.57 23.50
CA ASN A 381 9.79 7.95 24.36
C ASN A 381 9.26 7.57 25.76
N THR A 382 7.96 7.73 25.99
CA THR A 382 7.32 7.42 27.27
C THR A 382 6.23 6.38 27.11
N SER A 383 6.11 5.47 28.08
CA SER A 383 5.01 4.50 28.11
C SER A 383 3.66 5.19 28.30
N LYS A 384 2.60 4.56 27.79
CA LYS A 384 1.23 5.09 27.82
C LYS A 384 0.26 4.14 28.50
N PRO A 385 -0.58 4.63 29.43
CA PRO A 385 -1.74 3.88 29.85
C PRO A 385 -2.74 3.82 28.70
N VAL A 386 -3.18 2.62 28.35
CA VAL A 386 -4.22 2.42 27.34
C VAL A 386 -5.28 1.47 27.86
N VAL A 387 -6.52 1.64 27.40
CA VAL A 387 -7.56 0.63 27.56
C VAL A 387 -7.87 0.03 26.20
N VAL A 388 -7.81 -1.29 26.09
CA VAL A 388 -8.21 -2.05 24.89
C VAL A 388 -9.44 -2.88 25.21
N ARG A 389 -10.48 -2.80 24.37
CA ARG A 389 -11.74 -3.54 24.56
C ARG A 389 -12.13 -4.29 23.29
N ALA A 390 -12.78 -5.42 23.48
CA ALA A 390 -13.48 -6.16 22.44
C ALA A 390 -14.94 -6.35 22.86
N LEU A 391 -15.86 -5.70 22.15
CA LEU A 391 -17.30 -5.75 22.40
C LEU A 391 -18.01 -6.63 21.35
N GLY A 392 -19.08 -7.27 21.77
CA GLY A 392 -19.89 -8.18 20.98
C GLY A 392 -21.36 -8.06 21.37
N PRO A 393 -21.83 -8.71 22.46
CA PRO A 393 -23.22 -8.61 22.93
C PRO A 393 -23.71 -7.17 23.11
N THR A 394 -22.88 -6.25 23.60
CA THR A 394 -23.26 -4.83 23.77
C THR A 394 -23.72 -4.19 22.45
N LEU A 395 -23.25 -4.66 21.29
CA LEU A 395 -23.61 -4.08 20.00
C LEU A 395 -25.10 -4.25 19.66
N THR A 396 -25.82 -5.21 20.26
CA THR A 396 -27.26 -5.40 20.02
C THR A 396 -28.08 -4.18 20.46
N GLN A 397 -27.60 -3.43 21.45
CA GLN A 397 -28.26 -2.20 21.91
C GLN A 397 -28.25 -1.08 20.84
N PHE A 398 -27.34 -1.18 19.87
CA PHE A 398 -27.21 -0.26 18.73
C PHE A 398 -27.86 -0.83 17.45
N GLY A 399 -28.68 -1.87 17.57
CA GLY A 399 -29.36 -2.50 16.44
C GLY A 399 -28.46 -3.37 15.56
N VAL A 400 -27.23 -3.67 16.00
CA VAL A 400 -26.35 -4.62 15.30
C VAL A 400 -26.87 -6.04 15.54
N THR A 401 -27.03 -6.80 14.47
CA THR A 401 -27.47 -8.22 14.52
C THR A 401 -26.27 -9.13 14.24
N GLY A 402 -26.35 -10.42 14.62
CA GLY A 402 -25.27 -11.38 14.34
C GLY A 402 -23.97 -11.09 15.10
N VAL A 403 -24.06 -10.54 16.31
CA VAL A 403 -22.89 -10.12 17.10
C VAL A 403 -22.09 -11.31 17.61
N LEU A 404 -20.78 -11.13 17.77
CA LEU A 404 -19.87 -12.10 18.37
C LEU A 404 -20.24 -12.28 19.84
N GLN A 405 -20.79 -13.45 20.21
CA GLN A 405 -21.38 -13.64 21.55
C GLN A 405 -20.38 -13.66 22.71
N ASN A 406 -19.14 -14.05 22.43
CA ASN A 406 -18.10 -14.21 23.45
C ASN A 406 -16.74 -13.82 22.82
N PRO A 407 -16.44 -12.51 22.73
CA PRO A 407 -15.14 -12.05 22.26
C PRO A 407 -14.01 -12.52 23.18
N TYR A 408 -12.85 -12.78 22.59
CA TYR A 408 -11.58 -13.04 23.25
C TYR A 408 -10.53 -12.13 22.64
N LEU A 409 -9.81 -11.41 23.49
CA LEU A 409 -8.83 -10.41 23.12
C LEU A 409 -7.42 -10.86 23.53
N GLU A 410 -6.49 -10.90 22.58
CA GLU A 410 -5.05 -11.02 22.85
C GLU A 410 -4.32 -9.76 22.38
N LEU A 411 -3.38 -9.27 23.19
CA LEU A 411 -2.46 -8.21 22.81
C LEU A 411 -1.06 -8.79 22.64
N ARG A 412 -0.43 -8.52 21.51
CA ARG A 412 0.94 -8.95 21.18
C ARG A 412 1.83 -7.75 20.87
N ASN A 413 3.12 -7.88 21.15
CA ASN A 413 4.11 -6.86 20.78
C ASN A 413 4.66 -7.10 19.36
N ALA A 414 5.54 -6.21 18.90
CA ALA A 414 6.16 -6.27 17.57
C ALA A 414 6.91 -7.59 17.26
N ASN A 415 7.34 -8.34 18.28
CA ASN A 415 8.01 -9.63 18.12
C ASN A 415 7.02 -10.81 18.12
N GLY A 416 5.72 -10.55 18.19
CA GLY A 416 4.66 -11.57 18.28
C GLY A 416 4.47 -12.17 19.68
N ASN A 417 5.23 -11.69 20.68
CA ASN A 417 5.10 -12.18 22.05
C ASN A 417 3.80 -11.69 22.67
N LEU A 418 3.13 -12.58 23.41
CA LEU A 418 1.94 -12.23 24.17
C LEU A 418 2.29 -11.19 25.24
N VAL A 419 1.56 -10.08 25.24
CA VAL A 419 1.59 -9.06 26.29
C VAL A 419 0.52 -9.38 27.32
N GLU A 420 -0.71 -9.59 26.86
CA GLU A 420 -1.87 -9.86 27.72
C GLU A 420 -2.98 -10.56 26.92
N ALA A 421 -3.84 -11.32 27.59
CA ALA A 421 -5.06 -11.86 26.98
C ALA A 421 -6.22 -11.88 27.97
N ASN A 422 -7.44 -11.71 27.46
CA ASN A 422 -8.64 -11.72 28.28
C ASN A 422 -9.89 -12.15 27.48
N ASN A 423 -10.81 -12.87 28.12
CA ASN A 423 -12.16 -13.18 27.62
C ASN A 423 -13.26 -12.38 28.34
N ASP A 424 -13.23 -12.33 29.67
CA ASP A 424 -14.26 -11.71 30.52
C ASP A 424 -13.60 -10.56 31.30
N TRP A 425 -13.93 -9.30 31.01
CA TRP A 425 -13.27 -8.12 31.59
C TRP A 425 -13.24 -8.09 33.12
N GLN A 426 -14.24 -8.67 33.77
CA GLN A 426 -14.32 -8.72 35.23
C GLN A 426 -13.24 -9.62 35.87
N GLN A 427 -12.60 -10.48 35.06
CA GLN A 427 -11.53 -11.37 35.47
C GLN A 427 -10.14 -10.77 35.21
N SER A 428 -10.05 -9.62 34.52
CA SER A 428 -8.77 -8.92 34.33
C SER A 428 -8.26 -8.37 35.67
N PRO A 429 -6.95 -8.48 35.94
CA PRO A 429 -6.32 -7.82 37.10
C PRO A 429 -6.59 -6.30 37.16
N GLU A 430 -6.86 -5.68 36.01
CA GLU A 430 -7.11 -4.26 35.80
C GLU A 430 -8.59 -3.88 35.85
N ALA A 431 -9.50 -4.80 36.20
CA ALA A 431 -10.95 -4.55 36.21
C ALA A 431 -11.36 -3.30 37.01
N ALA A 432 -10.65 -3.00 38.11
CA ALA A 432 -10.87 -1.81 38.91
C ALA A 432 -10.49 -0.52 38.14
N THR A 433 -9.35 -0.51 37.45
CA THR A 433 -8.89 0.60 36.60
C THR A 433 -9.86 0.82 35.45
N ILE A 434 -10.19 -0.25 34.72
CA ILE A 434 -11.15 -0.23 33.60
C ILE A 434 -12.50 0.37 34.04
N SER A 435 -12.96 0.01 35.25
CA SER A 435 -14.19 0.57 35.83
C SER A 435 -14.04 2.04 36.23
N ALA A 436 -12.91 2.41 36.85
CA ALA A 436 -12.63 3.78 37.27
C ALA A 436 -12.54 4.76 36.10
N ASP A 437 -12.01 4.31 34.96
CA ASP A 437 -11.92 5.09 33.72
C ASP A 437 -13.26 5.17 32.96
N GLY A 438 -14.30 4.53 33.49
CA GLY A 438 -15.62 4.45 32.85
C GLY A 438 -15.62 3.63 31.57
N LYS A 439 -14.68 2.68 31.43
CA LYS A 439 -14.48 1.84 30.25
C LYS A 439 -14.87 0.39 30.47
N ALA A 440 -15.52 0.04 31.58
CA ALA A 440 -16.08 -1.29 31.77
C ALA A 440 -17.05 -1.65 30.62
N PRO A 441 -16.82 -2.75 29.89
CA PRO A 441 -17.82 -3.30 28.98
C PRO A 441 -19.16 -3.55 29.70
N PRO A 442 -20.31 -3.18 29.10
CA PRO A 442 -21.61 -3.42 29.72
C PRO A 442 -21.95 -4.90 29.90
N ASP A 443 -21.50 -5.77 29.00
CA ASP A 443 -21.71 -7.21 29.10
C ASP A 443 -20.51 -7.90 29.77
N ALA A 444 -20.78 -8.87 30.65
CA ALA A 444 -19.75 -9.59 31.40
C ALA A 444 -18.92 -10.56 30.54
N LYS A 445 -19.41 -10.93 29.34
CA LYS A 445 -18.73 -11.78 28.36
C LYS A 445 -17.84 -11.01 27.40
N GLU A 446 -17.71 -9.70 27.59
CA GLU A 446 -16.84 -8.87 26.78
C GLU A 446 -15.45 -8.73 27.39
N SER A 447 -14.44 -8.59 26.54
CA SER A 447 -13.05 -8.55 26.98
C SER A 447 -12.57 -7.11 27.08
N ALA A 448 -11.77 -6.82 28.12
CA ALA A 448 -11.03 -5.57 28.22
C ALA A 448 -9.74 -5.75 29.01
N MET A 449 -8.76 -4.90 28.73
CA MET A 449 -7.47 -4.84 29.42
C MET A 449 -7.03 -3.37 29.54
N ALA A 450 -6.21 -3.04 30.54
CA ALA A 450 -5.68 -1.70 30.72
C ALA A 450 -4.14 -1.66 30.89
N PRO A 451 -3.37 -2.14 29.90
CA PRO A 451 -1.93 -2.19 30.01
C PRO A 451 -1.29 -0.81 29.91
N THR A 452 -0.06 -0.69 30.45
CA THR A 452 0.83 0.44 30.16
C THR A 452 1.85 0.01 29.11
N LEU A 453 1.75 0.58 27.91
CA LEU A 453 2.55 0.16 26.76
C LEU A 453 3.73 1.10 26.53
N SER A 454 4.95 0.54 26.45
CA SER A 454 6.12 1.30 26.00
C SER A 454 6.02 1.66 24.52
N PRO A 455 6.73 2.69 24.04
CA PRO A 455 6.76 3.04 22.62
C PRO A 455 7.09 1.83 21.73
N GLY A 456 6.31 1.62 20.68
CA GLY A 456 6.40 0.45 19.82
C GLY A 456 5.09 0.07 19.15
N ASN A 457 5.15 -1.02 18.39
CA ASN A 457 4.01 -1.58 17.66
C ASN A 457 3.39 -2.74 18.45
N TYR A 458 2.07 -2.75 18.52
CA TYR A 458 1.29 -3.79 19.16
C TYR A 458 0.14 -4.25 18.25
N THR A 459 -0.30 -5.48 18.47
CA THR A 459 -1.37 -6.10 17.70
C THR A 459 -2.39 -6.70 18.66
N ALA A 460 -3.59 -6.14 18.65
CA ALA A 460 -4.75 -6.65 19.36
C ALA A 460 -5.55 -7.57 18.44
N LEU A 461 -5.67 -8.84 18.81
CA LEU A 461 -6.33 -9.90 18.08
C LEU A 461 -7.68 -10.17 18.73
N VAL A 462 -8.77 -10.02 17.98
CA VAL A 462 -10.13 -10.34 18.45
C VAL A 462 -10.59 -11.63 17.79
N THR A 463 -10.95 -12.61 18.61
CA THR A 463 -11.47 -13.91 18.19
C THR A 463 -12.72 -14.27 18.96
N GLY A 464 -13.49 -15.25 18.50
CA GLY A 464 -14.59 -15.83 19.28
C GLY A 464 -14.16 -17.06 20.07
N VAL A 465 -14.56 -17.15 21.33
CA VAL A 465 -14.33 -18.34 22.15
C VAL A 465 -14.94 -19.57 21.46
N GLY A 466 -14.14 -20.63 21.30
CA GLY A 466 -14.56 -21.85 20.60
C GLY A 466 -14.62 -21.72 19.07
N GLY A 467 -14.02 -20.67 18.49
CA GLY A 467 -13.99 -20.45 17.04
C GLY A 467 -15.29 -19.89 16.47
N THR A 468 -16.13 -19.27 17.32
CA THR A 468 -17.36 -18.61 16.86
C THR A 468 -17.04 -17.35 16.05
N THR A 469 -17.95 -16.99 15.15
CA THR A 469 -17.84 -15.78 14.33
C THR A 469 -19.00 -14.83 14.60
N GLY A 470 -18.81 -13.55 14.28
CA GLY A 470 -19.89 -12.55 14.39
C GLY A 470 -19.35 -11.14 14.30
N THR A 471 -20.23 -10.14 14.34
CA THR A 471 -19.81 -8.75 14.36
C THR A 471 -19.24 -8.39 15.74
N GLY A 472 -18.02 -7.85 15.74
CA GLY A 472 -17.34 -7.36 16.94
C GLY A 472 -16.88 -5.92 16.77
N LEU A 473 -16.55 -5.29 17.88
CA LEU A 473 -15.98 -3.94 17.94
C LEU A 473 -14.72 -3.99 18.78
N ILE A 474 -13.57 -3.65 18.18
CA ILE A 474 -12.35 -3.38 18.92
C ILE A 474 -12.25 -1.89 19.21
N GLU A 475 -11.80 -1.53 20.40
CA GLU A 475 -11.57 -0.14 20.80
C GLU A 475 -10.25 -0.01 21.53
N VAL A 476 -9.57 1.11 21.28
CA VAL A 476 -8.32 1.50 21.95
C VAL A 476 -8.46 2.94 22.42
N TYR A 477 -8.23 3.15 23.70
CA TYR A 477 -8.29 4.45 24.36
C TYR A 477 -6.89 4.84 24.84
N ASP A 478 -6.43 6.03 24.46
CA ASP A 478 -5.25 6.66 25.07
C ASP A 478 -5.68 7.40 26.35
N GLU A 479 -5.36 6.83 27.51
CA GLU A 479 -5.71 7.39 28.83
C GLU A 479 -4.69 8.43 29.33
N SER A 480 -3.81 8.91 28.44
CA SER A 480 -2.95 10.06 28.74
C SER A 480 -3.80 11.33 28.93
N PRO A 481 -3.38 12.29 29.79
CA PRO A 481 -4.08 13.57 29.91
C PRO A 481 -4.32 14.25 28.55
N ALA A 482 -5.52 14.78 28.33
CA ALA A 482 -5.85 15.50 27.11
C ALA A 482 -4.89 16.69 26.90
N PRO A 483 -4.46 16.96 25.64
CA PRO A 483 -3.47 17.99 25.36
C PRO A 483 -4.06 19.41 25.29
#